data_AF-A0A9E0QJA7-F1
#
_entry.id   AF-A0A9E0QJA7-F1
#
_cell.length_a   1.000
_cell.length_b   1.000
_cell.length_c   1.000
_cell.angle_alpha   90.00
_cell.angle_beta   90.00
_cell.angle_gamma   90.00
#
_symmetry.space_group_name_H-M   'P 1'
#
loop_
_entity.id
_entity.type
_entity.pdbx_description
1 polymer ?
#
loop_
_entity_poly.entity_id
_entity_poly.type
_entity_poly.pdbx_seq_one_letter_code
_entity_poly.pdbx_strand_id
1 'polypeptide(L)'
;MRHGKTLISYSNNKSEKYMLGIPIGLITANAVEWAMHKYVLHGMGRDRGSFWSFHFHEHHKVVRQHDYYDPNYEKFPLGLHAQGKEAWSLIAASAVLVPVFPIAPFFVGTLWYSAANYYRVHKHSHQDPEWARQHVPWHYDHHMGAQASANWCVTKPWFDYLMGTRVFRPQGEREKHWLGLSWQGVELAPAKAPAS
;
A
#
# COMPACT_ATOMS: atom_id res chain seq x y z
N MET A 1 1.76 -8.91 60.97
CA MET A 1 1.77 -9.29 59.53
C MET A 1 1.27 -8.10 58.71
N ARG A 2 2.16 -7.36 58.04
CA ARG A 2 1.78 -6.22 57.18
C ARG A 2 1.56 -6.75 55.76
N HIS A 3 0.32 -6.71 55.28
CA HIS A 3 -0.01 -6.99 53.89
C HIS A 3 0.35 -5.77 53.03
N GLY A 4 1.49 -5.84 52.34
CA GLY A 4 1.86 -4.88 51.31
C GLY A 4 1.00 -5.09 50.07
N LYS A 5 0.10 -4.14 49.79
CA LYS A 5 -0.59 -4.06 48.50
C LYS A 5 0.42 -3.52 47.48
N THR A 6 0.94 -4.39 46.62
CA THR A 6 1.66 -3.98 45.42
C THR A 6 0.68 -3.28 44.49
N LEU A 7 0.67 -1.95 44.50
CA LEU A 7 -0.02 -1.15 43.50
C LEU A 7 0.79 -1.23 42.21
N ILE A 8 0.31 -2.03 41.26
CA ILE A 8 0.78 -1.99 39.87
C ILE A 8 0.35 -0.62 39.32
N SER A 9 1.30 0.31 39.26
CA SER A 9 1.11 1.60 38.59
C SER A 9 0.96 1.34 37.08
N TYR A 10 -0.25 1.42 36.57
CA TYR A 10 -0.47 1.54 35.12
C TYR A 10 0.00 2.93 34.70
N SER A 11 1.21 2.99 34.13
CA SER A 11 1.76 4.18 33.49
C SER A 11 0.79 4.67 32.41
N ASN A 12 0.07 5.77 32.69
CA ASN A 12 -0.87 6.38 31.77
C ASN A 12 -0.14 7.43 30.92
N ASN A 13 0.96 7.03 30.28
CA ASN A 13 1.84 7.98 29.60
C ASN A 13 1.23 8.35 28.25
N LYS A 14 0.70 9.57 28.13
CA LYS A 14 0.11 10.08 26.88
C LYS A 14 1.11 9.97 25.71
N SER A 15 2.40 10.13 25.96
CA SER A 15 3.47 10.02 24.95
C SER A 15 3.54 8.64 24.27
N GLU A 16 3.35 7.55 25.00
CA GLU A 16 3.38 6.18 24.43
C GLU A 16 2.20 5.94 23.49
N LYS A 17 1.00 6.42 23.86
CA LYS A 17 -0.20 6.34 23.01
C LYS A 17 0.00 7.10 21.69
N TYR A 18 0.71 8.23 21.72
CA TYR A 18 1.03 9.00 20.52
C TYR A 18 2.07 8.31 19.63
N MET A 19 3.09 7.67 20.21
CA MET A 19 4.13 6.96 19.45
C MET A 19 3.64 5.67 18.77
N LEU A 20 2.65 4.97 19.34
CA LEU A 20 2.07 3.78 18.73
C LEU A 20 1.16 4.09 17.52
N GLY A 21 0.68 5.32 17.38
CA GLY A 21 -0.22 5.72 16.30
C GLY A 21 0.37 5.51 14.91
N ILE A 22 1.67 5.77 14.73
CA ILE A 22 2.37 5.61 13.45
C ILE A 22 2.49 4.13 13.04
N PRO A 23 3.12 3.24 13.83
CA PRO A 23 3.25 1.83 13.44
C PRO A 23 1.89 1.15 13.25
N ILE A 24 0.92 1.43 14.13
CA ILE A 24 -0.46 0.91 13.99
C ILE A 24 -1.09 1.47 12.71
N GLY A 25 -0.92 2.77 12.42
CA GLY A 25 -1.42 3.41 11.20
C GLY A 25 -0.86 2.76 9.93
N LEU A 26 0.44 2.47 9.88
CA LEU A 26 1.08 1.83 8.73
C LEU A 26 0.54 0.42 8.49
N ILE A 27 0.43 -0.39 9.54
CA ILE A 27 -0.12 -1.75 9.45
C ILE A 27 -1.58 -1.70 9.01
N THR A 28 -2.38 -0.83 9.63
CA THR A 28 -3.80 -0.64 9.28
C THR A 28 -3.97 -0.18 7.84
N ALA A 29 -3.15 0.76 7.36
CA ALA A 29 -3.22 1.22 5.99
C ALA A 29 -2.97 0.08 4.99
N ASN A 30 -1.96 -0.76 5.22
CA ASN A 30 -1.70 -1.89 4.34
C ASN A 30 -2.79 -2.97 4.40
N ALA A 31 -3.39 -3.18 5.58
CA ALA A 31 -4.56 -4.05 5.75
C ALA A 31 -5.77 -3.55 4.95
N VAL A 32 -6.04 -2.24 5.04
CA VAL A 32 -7.13 -1.58 4.31
C VAL A 32 -6.87 -1.63 2.81
N GLU A 33 -5.64 -1.37 2.36
CA GLU A 33 -5.22 -1.49 0.96
C GLU A 33 -5.55 -2.89 0.41
N TRP A 34 -5.09 -3.94 1.11
CA TRP A 34 -5.38 -5.33 0.74
C TRP A 34 -6.89 -5.62 0.69
N ALA A 35 -7.63 -5.24 1.74
CA ALA A 35 -9.05 -5.55 1.85
C ALA A 35 -9.90 -4.80 0.82
N MET A 36 -9.64 -3.50 0.63
CA MET A 36 -10.33 -2.69 -0.37
C MET A 36 -10.04 -3.20 -1.77
N HIS A 37 -8.78 -3.51 -2.07
CA HIS A 37 -8.42 -3.98 -3.40
C HIS A 37 -9.08 -5.33 -3.71
N LYS A 38 -9.04 -6.27 -2.76
CA LYS A 38 -9.65 -7.60 -2.92
C LYS A 38 -11.17 -7.56 -2.98
N TYR A 39 -11.82 -7.01 -1.96
CA TYR A 39 -13.27 -7.16 -1.79
C TYR A 39 -14.08 -6.07 -2.47
N VAL A 40 -13.54 -4.85 -2.59
CA VAL A 40 -14.26 -3.72 -3.19
C VAL A 40 -13.87 -3.58 -4.65
N LEU A 41 -12.59 -3.33 -4.94
CA LEU A 41 -12.14 -3.04 -6.30
C LEU A 41 -12.22 -4.27 -7.23
N HIS A 42 -11.89 -5.47 -6.74
CA HIS A 42 -12.07 -6.71 -7.52
C HIS A 42 -13.38 -7.44 -7.22
N GLY A 43 -13.81 -7.50 -5.97
CA GLY A 43 -15.07 -8.16 -5.61
C GLY A 43 -16.27 -7.45 -6.23
N MET A 44 -16.51 -6.20 -5.84
CA MET A 44 -17.62 -5.39 -6.37
C MET A 44 -17.33 -4.83 -7.76
N GLY A 45 -16.07 -4.55 -8.12
CA GLY A 45 -15.72 -3.98 -9.42
C GLY A 45 -15.83 -4.95 -10.60
N ARG A 46 -16.05 -6.25 -10.36
CA ARG A 46 -16.40 -7.19 -11.44
C ARG A 46 -17.78 -6.93 -12.03
N ASP A 47 -18.71 -6.41 -11.24
CA ASP A 47 -20.01 -5.97 -11.74
C ASP A 47 -19.86 -4.63 -12.47
N ARG A 48 -20.29 -4.57 -13.74
CA ARG A 48 -20.23 -3.36 -14.57
C ARG A 48 -21.17 -2.25 -14.10
N GLY A 49 -22.24 -2.58 -13.37
CA GLY A 49 -23.15 -1.59 -12.78
C GLY A 49 -22.57 -0.90 -11.54
N SER A 50 -21.51 -1.45 -10.95
CA SER A 50 -20.89 -0.93 -9.74
C SER A 50 -20.08 0.34 -10.01
N PHE A 51 -20.08 1.27 -9.06
CA PHE A 51 -19.16 2.42 -9.06
C PHE A 51 -17.69 1.95 -9.20
N TRP A 52 -17.34 0.84 -8.55
CA TRP A 52 -15.99 0.27 -8.51
C TRP A 52 -15.58 -0.45 -9.81
N SER A 53 -16.47 -0.53 -10.79
CA SER A 53 -16.21 -1.20 -12.07
C SER A 53 -15.04 -0.62 -12.87
N PHE A 54 -14.68 0.64 -12.61
CA PHE A 54 -13.52 1.29 -13.22
C PHE A 54 -12.23 0.52 -12.95
N HIS A 55 -12.10 -0.15 -11.80
CA HIS A 55 -10.86 -0.84 -11.46
C HIS A 55 -10.64 -2.05 -12.38
N PHE A 56 -11.67 -2.87 -12.58
CA PHE A 56 -11.56 -4.09 -13.37
C PHE A 56 -11.74 -3.86 -14.89
N HIS A 57 -12.77 -3.11 -15.28
CA HIS A 57 -13.17 -2.98 -16.69
C HIS A 57 -12.50 -1.82 -17.44
N GLU A 58 -11.86 -0.90 -16.71
CA GLU A 58 -11.12 0.22 -17.30
C GLU A 58 -9.62 0.08 -16.97
N HIS A 59 -9.22 0.25 -15.72
CA HIS A 59 -7.82 0.25 -15.30
C HIS A 59 -7.11 -1.08 -15.61
N HIS A 60 -7.57 -2.21 -15.07
CA HIS A 60 -6.95 -3.52 -15.34
C HIS A 60 -6.91 -3.89 -16.83
N LYS A 61 -7.98 -3.57 -17.55
CA LYS A 61 -8.08 -3.84 -18.99
C LYS A 61 -7.03 -3.03 -19.75
N VAL A 62 -6.98 -1.72 -19.51
CA VAL A 62 -6.05 -0.80 -20.18
C VAL A 62 -4.61 -1.15 -19.83
N VAL A 63 -4.30 -1.37 -18.55
CA VAL A 63 -2.97 -1.75 -18.08
C VAL A 63 -2.46 -3.01 -18.78
N ARG A 64 -3.30 -4.05 -18.91
CA ARG A 64 -2.93 -5.29 -19.62
C ARG A 64 -2.74 -5.08 -21.12
N GLN A 65 -3.46 -4.15 -21.74
CA GLN A 65 -3.37 -3.86 -23.17
C GLN A 65 -2.14 -3.02 -23.54
N HIS A 66 -1.53 -2.34 -22.57
CA HIS A 66 -0.40 -1.44 -22.78
C HIS A 66 0.82 -1.86 -21.94
N ASP A 67 1.03 -3.16 -21.75
CA ASP A 67 2.23 -3.71 -21.10
C ASP A 67 2.54 -3.05 -19.74
N TYR A 68 1.51 -2.93 -18.91
CA TYR A 68 1.50 -2.34 -17.57
C TYR A 68 1.35 -0.80 -17.51
N TYR A 69 1.49 -0.10 -18.63
CA TYR A 69 1.25 1.35 -18.70
C TYR A 69 -0.24 1.69 -18.61
N ASP A 70 -0.61 2.77 -17.93
CA ASP A 70 -1.99 3.30 -17.94
C ASP A 70 -2.04 4.78 -18.37
N PRO A 71 -2.47 5.07 -19.62
CA PRO A 71 -2.61 6.44 -20.12
C PRO A 71 -3.65 7.27 -19.36
N ASN A 72 -4.50 6.67 -18.52
CA ASN A 72 -5.38 7.46 -17.67
C ASN A 72 -4.58 8.33 -16.71
N TYR A 73 -3.40 7.92 -16.25
CA TYR A 73 -2.58 8.70 -15.29
C TYR A 73 -1.99 9.99 -15.86
N GLU A 74 -2.01 10.19 -17.19
CA GLU A 74 -1.64 11.44 -17.86
C GLU A 74 -2.77 12.47 -17.86
N LYS A 75 -3.99 12.06 -17.50
CA LYS A 75 -5.16 12.94 -17.48
C LYS A 75 -5.24 13.72 -16.17
N PHE A 76 -6.17 14.67 -16.14
CA PHE A 76 -6.43 15.46 -14.95
C PHE A 76 -6.88 14.56 -13.78
N PRO A 77 -6.21 14.62 -12.60
CA PRO A 77 -6.45 13.70 -11.48
C PRO A 77 -7.85 13.62 -10.89
N LEU A 78 -8.77 14.55 -11.18
CA LEU A 78 -10.12 14.57 -10.59
C LEU A 78 -11.23 14.40 -11.64
N GLY A 79 -10.91 13.85 -12.81
CA GLY A 79 -11.88 13.51 -13.86
C GLY A 79 -12.75 12.28 -13.55
N LEU A 80 -13.76 12.01 -14.39
CA LEU A 80 -14.65 10.85 -14.24
C LEU A 80 -14.15 9.59 -14.99
N HIS A 81 -12.85 9.32 -14.90
CA HIS A 81 -12.17 8.13 -15.41
C HIS A 81 -11.49 7.37 -14.26
N ALA A 82 -10.85 6.23 -14.54
CA ALA A 82 -10.28 5.34 -13.51
C ALA A 82 -9.41 6.08 -12.46
N GLN A 83 -8.36 6.80 -12.89
CA GLN A 83 -7.51 7.59 -11.99
C GLN A 83 -8.31 8.57 -11.12
N GLY A 84 -9.29 9.27 -11.71
CA GLY A 84 -10.04 10.27 -10.95
C GLY A 84 -11.02 9.66 -9.97
N LYS A 85 -11.64 8.52 -10.30
CA LYS A 85 -12.46 7.76 -9.35
C LYS A 85 -11.62 7.19 -8.20
N GLU A 86 -10.40 6.74 -8.48
CA GLU A 86 -9.42 6.38 -7.46
C GLU A 86 -9.13 7.58 -6.53
N ALA A 87 -8.77 8.74 -7.10
CA ALA A 87 -8.49 9.95 -6.34
C ALA A 87 -9.69 10.39 -5.48
N TRP A 88 -10.90 10.42 -6.04
CA TRP A 88 -12.12 10.74 -5.30
C TRP A 88 -12.39 9.74 -4.17
N SER A 89 -12.13 8.46 -4.38
CA SER A 89 -12.30 7.43 -3.34
C SER A 89 -11.33 7.64 -2.18
N LEU A 90 -10.07 7.98 -2.46
CA LEU A 90 -9.06 8.28 -1.45
C LEU A 90 -9.36 9.57 -0.68
N ILE A 91 -9.84 10.61 -1.37
CA ILE A 91 -10.29 11.87 -0.76
C ILE A 91 -11.47 11.60 0.18
N ALA A 92 -12.48 10.87 -0.30
CA ALA A 92 -13.64 10.53 0.51
C ALA A 92 -13.26 9.70 1.75
N ALA A 93 -12.43 8.67 1.58
CA ALA A 93 -11.92 7.87 2.70
C ALA A 93 -11.14 8.72 3.72
N SER A 94 -10.32 9.67 3.25
CA SER A 94 -9.58 10.58 4.11
C SER A 94 -10.51 11.54 4.86
N ALA A 95 -11.55 12.05 4.21
CA ALA A 95 -12.54 12.95 4.82
C ALA A 95 -13.34 12.26 5.94
N VAL A 96 -13.68 10.98 5.78
CA VAL A 96 -14.35 10.18 6.82
C VAL A 96 -13.54 10.12 8.13
N LEU A 97 -12.21 10.24 8.06
CA LEU A 97 -11.33 10.19 9.23
C LEU A 97 -11.17 11.53 9.96
N VAL A 98 -11.65 12.64 9.40
CA VAL A 98 -11.52 13.99 9.98
C VAL A 98 -12.02 14.05 11.43
N PRO A 99 -13.20 13.49 11.79
CA PRO A 99 -13.68 13.53 13.18
C PRO A 99 -12.78 12.77 14.18
N VAL A 100 -11.97 11.82 13.71
CA VAL A 100 -11.08 11.00 14.55
C VAL A 100 -9.74 11.71 14.81
N PHE A 101 -9.36 12.66 13.96
CA PHE A 101 -8.05 13.34 14.02
C PHE A 101 -7.75 13.98 15.39
N PRO A 102 -8.68 14.69 16.06
CA PRO A 102 -8.41 15.27 17.38
C PRO A 102 -8.13 14.24 18.49
N ILE A 103 -8.57 12.99 18.29
CA ILE A 103 -8.44 11.90 19.27
C ILE A 103 -7.15 11.10 19.03
N ALA A 104 -6.83 10.81 17.76
CA ALA A 104 -5.70 9.98 17.37
C ALA A 104 -4.90 10.60 16.19
N PRO A 105 -4.25 11.76 16.38
CA PRO A 105 -3.70 12.56 15.29
C PRO A 105 -2.58 11.84 14.52
N PHE A 106 -1.71 11.10 15.21
CA PHE A 106 -0.64 10.33 14.56
C PHE A 106 -1.18 9.16 13.76
N PHE A 107 -2.20 8.46 14.27
CA PHE A 107 -2.84 7.37 13.53
C PHE A 107 -3.52 7.88 12.26
N VAL A 108 -4.39 8.90 12.38
CA VAL A 108 -5.09 9.48 11.24
C VAL A 108 -4.12 10.14 10.26
N GLY A 109 -3.12 10.87 10.75
CA GLY A 109 -2.06 11.46 9.92
C GLY A 109 -1.27 10.41 9.15
N THR A 110 -0.96 9.26 9.76
CA THR A 110 -0.34 8.13 9.06
C THR A 110 -1.27 7.54 8.00
N LEU A 111 -2.58 7.39 8.26
CA LEU A 111 -3.52 6.92 7.23
C LEU A 111 -3.62 7.88 6.04
N TRP A 112 -3.67 9.19 6.27
CA TRP A 112 -3.65 10.20 5.20
C TRP A 112 -2.34 10.16 4.41
N TYR A 113 -1.20 10.05 5.11
CA TYR A 113 0.10 9.85 4.47
C TYR A 113 0.09 8.60 3.60
N SER A 114 -0.42 7.48 4.10
CA SER A 114 -0.49 6.22 3.37
C SER A 114 -1.42 6.31 2.16
N ALA A 115 -2.56 7.00 2.25
CA ALA A 115 -3.45 7.24 1.11
C ALA A 115 -2.78 8.07 0.01
N ALA A 116 -2.08 9.15 0.39
CA ALA A 116 -1.30 9.96 -0.55
C ALA A 116 -0.14 9.16 -1.17
N ASN A 117 0.57 8.36 -0.37
CA ASN A 117 1.67 7.52 -0.84
C ASN A 117 1.15 6.38 -1.75
N TYR A 118 0.00 5.79 -1.45
CA TYR A 118 -0.67 4.81 -2.30
C TYR A 118 -0.91 5.41 -3.69
N TYR A 119 -1.59 6.56 -3.76
CA TYR A 119 -1.87 7.19 -5.05
C TYR A 119 -0.59 7.52 -5.82
N ARG A 120 0.42 8.06 -5.14
CA ARG A 120 1.72 8.39 -5.75
C ARG A 120 2.43 7.16 -6.31
N VAL A 121 2.54 6.08 -5.52
CA VAL A 121 3.22 4.84 -5.92
C VAL A 121 2.44 4.14 -7.02
N HIS A 122 1.12 4.06 -6.90
CA HIS A 122 0.24 3.43 -7.87
C HIS A 122 0.36 4.12 -9.23
N LYS A 123 0.15 5.45 -9.25
CA LYS A 123 0.32 6.29 -10.43
C LYS A 123 1.72 6.13 -11.04
N HIS A 124 2.77 6.30 -10.24
CA HIS A 124 4.14 6.23 -10.76
C HIS A 124 4.45 4.85 -11.36
N SER A 125 3.98 3.77 -10.73
CA SER A 125 4.19 2.41 -11.24
C SER A 125 3.57 2.19 -12.62
N HIS A 126 2.42 2.80 -12.89
CA HIS A 126 1.75 2.70 -14.20
C HIS A 126 2.23 3.74 -15.22
N GLN A 127 3.00 4.75 -14.79
CA GLN A 127 3.68 5.66 -15.70
C GLN A 127 5.07 5.15 -16.08
N ASP A 128 5.71 4.38 -15.19
CA ASP A 128 7.03 3.78 -15.38
C ASP A 128 6.99 2.27 -15.07
N PRO A 129 6.64 1.43 -16.06
CA PRO A 129 6.62 -0.02 -15.91
C PRO A 129 7.97 -0.65 -15.54
N GLU A 130 9.09 -0.05 -15.93
CA GLU A 130 10.42 -0.56 -15.56
C GLU A 130 10.69 -0.33 -14.08
N TRP A 131 10.42 0.88 -13.59
CA TRP A 131 10.47 1.17 -12.17
C TRP A 131 9.55 0.24 -11.38
N ALA A 132 8.34 -0.01 -11.87
CA ALA A 132 7.37 -0.87 -11.20
C ALA A 132 7.87 -2.30 -11.02
N ARG A 133 8.44 -2.91 -12.07
CA ARG A 133 9.04 -4.26 -12.00
C ARG A 133 10.10 -4.36 -10.92
N GLN A 134 10.88 -3.31 -10.72
CA GLN A 134 11.99 -3.33 -9.76
C GLN A 134 11.56 -2.99 -8.32
N HIS A 135 10.57 -2.11 -8.14
CA HIS A 135 10.25 -1.51 -6.85
C HIS A 135 8.93 -2.01 -6.25
N VAL A 136 7.97 -2.37 -7.10
CA VAL A 136 6.67 -2.95 -6.71
C VAL A 136 6.33 -4.19 -7.56
N PRO A 137 7.23 -5.19 -7.66
CA PRO A 137 7.01 -6.36 -8.50
C PRO A 137 5.73 -7.13 -8.17
N TRP A 138 5.26 -7.09 -6.92
CA TRP A 138 3.99 -7.68 -6.52
C TRP A 138 2.79 -7.01 -7.21
N HIS A 139 2.80 -5.68 -7.36
CA HIS A 139 1.77 -4.94 -8.10
C HIS A 139 1.89 -5.20 -9.60
N TYR A 140 3.13 -5.33 -10.10
CA TYR A 140 3.36 -5.78 -11.47
C TYR A 140 2.73 -7.16 -11.74
N ASP A 141 2.99 -8.11 -10.84
CA ASP A 141 2.42 -9.46 -10.89
C ASP A 141 0.89 -9.46 -10.77
N HIS A 142 0.31 -8.54 -10.00
CA HIS A 142 -1.15 -8.38 -9.90
C HIS A 142 -1.82 -8.14 -11.25
N HIS A 143 -1.25 -7.23 -12.05
CA HIS A 143 -1.78 -6.92 -13.38
C HIS A 143 -1.34 -7.93 -14.43
N MET A 144 -0.07 -8.29 -14.46
CA MET A 144 0.51 -9.05 -15.57
C MET A 144 0.58 -10.55 -15.31
N GLY A 145 0.16 -11.00 -14.13
CA GLY A 145 0.18 -12.41 -13.76
C GLY A 145 -1.00 -13.19 -14.28
N ALA A 146 -0.82 -14.52 -14.37
CA ALA A 146 -1.85 -15.44 -14.80
C ALA A 146 -3.03 -15.53 -13.81
N GLN A 147 -2.78 -15.23 -12.52
CA GLN A 147 -3.80 -15.22 -11.48
C GLN A 147 -4.24 -13.78 -11.20
N ALA A 148 -5.37 -13.38 -11.78
CA ALA A 148 -5.95 -12.05 -11.55
C ALA A 148 -6.52 -11.85 -10.12
N SER A 149 -6.51 -12.89 -9.30
CA SER A 149 -7.03 -12.87 -7.92
C SER A 149 -5.96 -13.08 -6.85
N ALA A 150 -4.82 -12.41 -7.01
CA ALA A 150 -3.66 -12.47 -6.13
C ALA A 150 -2.94 -11.11 -6.09
N ASN A 151 -2.04 -10.90 -5.13
CA ASN A 151 -1.21 -9.70 -5.00
C ASN A 151 -2.04 -8.40 -4.86
N TRP A 152 -2.81 -8.27 -3.79
CA TRP A 152 -3.75 -7.15 -3.59
C TRP A 152 -3.11 -5.88 -3.08
N CYS A 153 -1.91 -5.96 -2.50
CA CYS A 153 -1.23 -4.75 -2.07
C CYS A 153 -0.55 -4.06 -3.26
N VAL A 154 -0.49 -2.74 -3.22
CA VAL A 154 0.22 -1.86 -4.16
C VAL A 154 1.51 -1.33 -3.52
N THR A 155 1.45 -0.81 -2.29
CA THR A 155 2.57 -0.08 -1.70
C THR A 155 3.60 -0.97 -1.02
N LYS A 156 3.14 -2.01 -0.32
CA LYS A 156 3.95 -3.00 0.41
C LYS A 156 3.23 -4.35 0.41
N PRO A 157 3.90 -5.49 0.16
CA PRO A 157 3.21 -6.78 0.04
C PRO A 157 2.88 -7.45 1.39
N TRP A 158 2.87 -6.70 2.50
CA TRP A 158 2.83 -7.32 3.84
C TRP A 158 1.55 -8.14 4.06
N PHE A 159 0.38 -7.60 3.71
CA PHE A 159 -0.87 -8.33 3.84
C PHE A 159 -1.04 -9.41 2.75
N ASP A 160 -0.37 -9.30 1.61
CA ASP A 160 -0.31 -10.43 0.67
C ASP A 160 0.45 -11.63 1.23
N TYR A 161 1.55 -11.38 1.95
CA TYR A 161 2.25 -12.45 2.66
C TYR A 161 1.43 -12.98 3.84
N LEU A 162 0.92 -12.08 4.69
CA LEU A 162 0.17 -12.45 5.88
C LEU A 162 -1.09 -13.26 5.56
N MET A 163 -1.78 -12.91 4.48
CA MET A 163 -3.02 -13.57 4.06
C MET A 163 -2.79 -14.69 3.02
N GLY A 164 -1.54 -14.98 2.67
CA GLY A 164 -1.20 -16.03 1.70
C GLY A 164 -1.67 -15.76 0.27
N THR A 165 -1.76 -14.48 -0.14
CA THR A 165 -2.20 -14.06 -1.48
C THR A 165 -1.06 -13.57 -2.37
N ARG A 166 0.20 -13.61 -1.92
CA ARG A 166 1.37 -13.33 -2.77
C ARG A 166 1.62 -14.49 -3.75
N VAL A 167 1.52 -14.21 -5.06
CA VAL A 167 1.78 -15.15 -6.16
C VAL A 167 2.74 -14.54 -7.16
N PHE A 168 3.85 -15.22 -7.43
CA PHE A 168 4.88 -14.74 -8.37
C PHE A 168 4.59 -15.15 -9.80
N ARG A 169 4.89 -14.28 -10.77
CA ARG A 169 4.93 -14.68 -12.18
C ARG A 169 6.15 -15.57 -12.46
N PRO A 170 6.04 -16.52 -13.40
CA PRO A 170 7.21 -17.24 -13.91
C PRO A 170 8.23 -16.25 -14.48
N GLN A 171 9.49 -16.38 -14.06
CA GLN A 171 10.62 -15.55 -14.53
C GLN A 171 10.46 -14.03 -14.30
N GLY A 172 9.49 -13.59 -13.49
CA GLY A 172 9.31 -12.18 -13.13
C GLY A 172 10.30 -11.72 -12.06
N GLU A 173 10.52 -10.41 -12.00
CA GLU A 173 11.24 -9.77 -10.91
C GLU A 173 10.57 -10.05 -9.55
N ARG A 174 11.39 -10.12 -8.50
CA ARG A 174 10.92 -10.37 -7.14
C ARG A 174 11.42 -9.29 -6.20
N GLU A 175 10.61 -8.97 -5.21
CA GLU A 175 11.04 -8.12 -4.13
C GLU A 175 12.25 -8.74 -3.40
N LYS A 176 13.28 -7.92 -3.15
CA LYS A 176 14.51 -8.38 -2.49
C LYS A 176 14.26 -8.82 -1.03
N HIS A 177 13.21 -8.27 -0.42
CA HIS A 177 12.83 -8.54 0.96
C HIS A 177 11.31 -8.44 1.10
N TRP A 178 10.71 -9.27 1.95
CA TRP A 178 9.26 -9.32 2.18
C TRP A 178 8.68 -8.01 2.74
N LEU A 179 9.53 -7.17 3.34
CA LEU A 179 9.16 -5.82 3.75
C LEU A 179 8.91 -4.86 2.57
N GLY A 180 9.23 -5.25 1.33
CA GLY A 180 9.10 -4.39 0.15
C GLY A 180 9.99 -3.14 0.22
N LEU A 181 11.16 -3.25 0.86
CA LEU A 181 12.14 -2.17 0.99
C LEU A 181 13.26 -2.39 -0.02
N SER A 182 13.52 -1.41 -0.88
CA SER A 182 14.72 -1.38 -1.70
C SER A 182 15.88 -0.87 -0.84
N TRP A 183 16.75 -1.77 -0.38
CA TRP A 183 18.03 -1.36 0.21
C TRP A 183 18.90 -0.78 -0.91
N GLN A 184 18.98 0.55 -0.97
CA GLN A 184 20.11 1.22 -1.61
C GLN A 184 21.25 1.13 -0.59
N GLY A 185 22.06 0.08 -0.69
CA GLY A 185 23.22 -0.02 0.18
C GLY A 185 24.07 1.22 -0.01
N VAL A 186 24.35 1.92 1.09
CA VAL A 186 25.62 2.65 1.18
C VAL A 186 26.67 1.60 0.87
N GLU A 187 27.32 1.73 -0.28
CA GLU A 187 28.47 0.94 -0.64
C GLU A 187 29.53 1.26 0.42
N LEU A 188 29.61 0.43 1.46
CA LEU A 188 30.69 0.50 2.41
C LEU A 188 31.94 0.17 1.60
N ALA A 189 32.77 1.20 1.38
CA ALA A 189 34.05 1.05 0.72
C ALA A 189 34.77 -0.18 1.29
N PRO A 190 35.36 -1.03 0.42
CA PRO A 190 36.02 -2.24 0.89
C PRO A 190 37.04 -1.86 1.96
N ALA A 191 36.97 -2.55 3.11
CA ALA A 191 37.93 -2.37 4.18
C ALA A 191 39.34 -2.50 3.59
N LYS A 192 40.12 -1.43 3.65
CA LYS A 192 41.54 -1.49 3.28
C LYS A 192 42.19 -2.58 4.12
N ALA A 193 42.76 -3.57 3.45
CA ALA A 193 43.56 -4.59 4.11
C ALA A 193 44.69 -3.88 4.91
N PRO A 194 45.00 -4.35 6.12
CA PRO A 194 46.11 -3.80 6.87
C PRO A 194 47.41 -4.00 6.07
N ALA A 195 48.20 -2.94 5.96
CA ALA A 195 49.52 -2.99 5.35
C ALA A 195 50.41 -3.97 6.12
N SER A 196 51.08 -4.86 5.39
CA SER A 196 52.09 -5.79 5.86
C SER A 196 53.33 -5.09 6.42
#